data_AF-A2FUD4-F1
#
_entry.id   AF-A2FUD4-F1
#
_cell.length_a   1.000
_cell.length_b   1.000
_cell.length_c   1.000
_cell.angle_alpha   90.00
_cell.angle_beta   90.00
_cell.angle_gamma   90.00
#
_symmetry.space_group_name_H-M   'P 1'
#
loop_
_entity.id
_entity.type
_entity.pdbx_description
1 polymer ?
#
loop_
_entity_poly.entity_id
_entity_poly.type
_entity_poly.pdbx_seq_one_letter_code
_entity_poly.pdbx_strand_id
1 'polypeptide(L)'
;MSTRRSSNMSKSSQYSSNEFPGYGENVFQSILDSRVRQMLAITIPSDEDQIKILKEIINIKSTPRKLTTFFDFLIGQITALTMENFQFKSDISRIQGQNLENIKDKDSQINSFNERINNIAEILGVKDNLIEKKLNSLMKNSNKPKEPSNTDYISSCQLLDAQEGHLCKEIEKMLAESDRIHRKLSQDRNLLVRQNEEIRRLQDLLDPDEKNEKSESSDTESETSDPELKKHTEKIDDLISIVNQITKQADRLSSLYSNPNECTSYHSHSKKKRQYL
;
A
#
# COMPACT_ATOMS: atom_id res chain seq x y z
N MET A 1 49.66 51.50 -8.98
CA MET A 1 49.49 50.04 -9.04
C MET A 1 48.07 49.74 -9.46
N SER A 2 47.91 49.11 -10.63
CA SER A 2 46.63 48.93 -11.33
C SER A 2 46.26 47.45 -11.26
N THR A 3 45.21 47.11 -10.52
CA THR A 3 44.69 45.74 -10.43
C THR A 3 43.53 45.56 -11.39
N ARG A 4 43.75 44.59 -12.29
CA ARG A 4 42.88 44.17 -13.40
C ARG A 4 41.50 43.73 -12.92
N ARG A 5 40.46 44.27 -13.56
CA ARG A 5 39.16 43.62 -13.69
C ARG A 5 39.33 42.32 -14.48
N SER A 6 38.99 41.19 -13.88
CA SER A 6 38.75 39.94 -14.60
C SER A 6 37.24 39.69 -14.60
N SER A 7 36.65 39.76 -15.79
CA SER A 7 35.27 39.44 -16.07
C SER A 7 35.07 37.92 -16.00
N ASN A 8 34.38 37.45 -14.97
CA ASN A 8 33.83 36.09 -15.00
C ASN A 8 32.63 36.08 -15.95
N MET A 9 32.85 35.51 -17.14
CA MET A 9 31.79 35.12 -18.05
C MET A 9 30.98 33.99 -17.41
N SER A 10 29.76 34.28 -16.96
CA SER A 10 28.76 33.26 -16.71
C SER A 10 28.42 32.60 -18.05
N LYS A 11 29.00 31.42 -18.29
CA LYS A 11 28.55 30.53 -19.35
C LYS A 11 27.10 30.12 -19.01
N SER A 12 26.15 30.81 -19.64
CA SER A 12 24.79 30.36 -19.78
C SER A 12 24.83 29.00 -20.47
N SER A 13 24.56 27.94 -19.71
CA SER A 13 24.28 26.63 -20.27
C SER A 13 22.93 26.72 -20.98
N GLN A 14 22.97 27.16 -22.24
CA GLN A 14 21.92 26.88 -23.19
C GLN A 14 21.82 25.36 -23.31
N TYR A 15 20.95 24.74 -22.52
CA TYR A 15 20.49 23.40 -22.78
C TYR A 15 19.74 23.46 -24.10
N SER A 16 20.45 23.03 -25.14
CA SER A 16 19.92 22.70 -26.46
C SER A 16 18.68 21.85 -26.27
N SER A 17 17.54 22.41 -26.66
CA SER A 17 16.28 21.71 -26.84
C SER A 17 16.45 20.69 -27.96
N ASN A 18 16.94 19.50 -27.61
CA ASN A 18 16.74 18.32 -28.45
C ASN A 18 15.28 17.91 -28.25
N GLU A 19 14.47 18.30 -29.22
CA GLU A 19 13.09 17.88 -29.42
C GLU A 19 13.03 16.35 -29.53
N PHE A 20 12.83 15.67 -28.41
CA PHE A 20 12.25 14.34 -28.39
C PHE A 20 10.73 14.49 -28.25
N PRO A 21 9.93 13.80 -29.06
CA PRO A 21 8.48 14.00 -29.08
C PRO A 21 7.84 13.48 -27.79
N GLY A 22 7.49 14.40 -26.89
CA GLY A 22 6.14 14.64 -26.35
C GLY A 22 5.31 13.51 -25.69
N TYR A 23 5.68 12.24 -25.74
CA TYR A 23 4.81 11.17 -25.22
C TYR A 23 4.79 11.08 -23.70
N GLY A 24 5.96 11.23 -23.05
CA GLY A 24 6.04 11.22 -21.58
C GLY A 24 5.43 12.47 -20.94
N GLU A 25 5.70 13.64 -21.52
CA GLU A 25 5.22 14.93 -20.98
C GLU A 25 3.69 15.04 -21.01
N ASN A 26 3.05 14.52 -22.07
CA ASN A 26 1.59 14.49 -22.18
C ASN A 26 0.95 13.55 -21.14
N VAL A 27 1.57 12.40 -20.86
CA VAL A 27 1.08 11.45 -19.84
C VAL A 27 1.25 12.06 -18.44
N PHE A 28 2.41 12.63 -18.14
CA PHE A 28 2.66 13.27 -16.84
C PHE A 28 1.73 14.45 -16.59
N GLN A 29 1.52 15.31 -17.60
CA GLN A 29 0.57 16.42 -17.49
C GLN A 29 -0.86 15.92 -17.28
N SER A 30 -1.28 14.86 -17.99
CA SER A 30 -2.59 14.23 -17.79
C SER A 30 -2.75 13.65 -16.37
N ILE A 31 -1.72 13.03 -15.82
CA ILE A 31 -1.74 12.50 -14.45
C ILE A 31 -1.85 13.65 -13.45
N LEU A 32 -1.05 14.69 -13.62
CA LEU A 32 -1.05 15.85 -12.74
C LEU A 32 -2.41 16.56 -12.76
N ASP A 33 -2.98 16.79 -13.94
CA ASP A 33 -4.32 17.36 -14.10
C ASP A 33 -5.41 16.50 -13.44
N SER A 34 -5.32 15.17 -13.60
CA SER A 34 -6.23 14.25 -12.94
C SER A 34 -6.13 14.36 -11.42
N ARG A 35 -4.91 14.46 -10.86
CA ARG A 35 -4.71 14.55 -9.40
C ARG A 35 -5.20 15.87 -8.84
N VAL A 36 -4.96 16.99 -9.52
CA VAL A 36 -5.47 18.29 -9.09
C VAL A 36 -7.00 18.31 -9.14
N ARG A 37 -7.63 17.71 -10.17
CA ARG A 37 -9.10 17.60 -10.25
C ARG A 37 -9.70 16.68 -9.19
N GLN A 38 -9.04 15.56 -8.88
CA GLN A 38 -9.45 14.69 -7.78
C GLN A 38 -9.41 15.44 -6.46
N MET A 39 -8.35 16.22 -6.22
CA MET A 39 -8.26 17.04 -5.02
C MET A 39 -9.40 18.06 -4.95
N LEU A 40 -9.68 18.76 -6.05
CA LEU A 40 -10.78 19.71 -6.12
C LEU A 40 -12.14 19.06 -5.83
N ALA A 41 -12.34 17.80 -6.23
CA ALA A 41 -13.59 17.08 -6.02
C ALA A 41 -13.80 16.63 -4.56
N ILE A 42 -12.72 16.38 -3.80
CA ILE A 42 -12.81 15.98 -2.40
C ILE A 42 -12.75 17.17 -1.42
N THR A 43 -12.30 18.34 -1.88
CA THR A 43 -12.34 19.56 -1.09
C THR A 43 -13.79 19.96 -0.82
N ILE A 44 -14.08 20.33 0.43
CA ILE A 44 -15.42 20.70 0.89
C ILE A 44 -15.84 21.98 0.16
N PRO A 45 -17.07 22.07 -0.39
CA PRO A 45 -17.56 23.26 -1.11
C PRO A 45 -17.47 24.58 -0.33
N SER A 46 -17.49 24.50 1.00
CA SER A 46 -17.39 25.65 1.91
C SER A 46 -15.97 26.22 2.04
N ASP A 47 -14.95 25.49 1.59
CA ASP A 47 -13.56 25.94 1.64
C ASP A 47 -13.19 26.67 0.34
N GLU A 48 -13.68 27.91 0.22
CA GLU A 48 -13.54 28.73 -0.98
C GLU A 48 -12.06 29.01 -1.34
N ASP A 49 -11.21 29.18 -0.33
CA ASP A 49 -9.79 29.49 -0.50
C ASP A 49 -9.03 28.31 -1.12
N GLN A 50 -9.25 27.09 -0.61
CA GLN A 50 -8.62 25.89 -1.18
C GLN A 50 -9.13 25.61 -2.60
N ILE A 51 -10.43 25.78 -2.83
CA ILE A 51 -11.04 25.63 -4.15
C ILE A 51 -10.43 26.62 -5.15
N LYS A 52 -10.21 27.88 -4.73
CA LYS A 52 -9.59 28.91 -5.56
C LYS A 52 -8.16 28.53 -5.91
N ILE A 53 -7.36 28.12 -4.94
CA ILE A 53 -5.96 27.70 -5.15
C ILE A 53 -5.88 26.51 -6.12
N LEU A 54 -6.74 25.50 -5.95
CA LEU A 54 -6.77 24.34 -6.83
C LEU A 54 -7.18 24.70 -8.27
N LYS A 55 -8.14 25.62 -8.45
CA LYS A 55 -8.49 26.16 -9.77
C LYS A 55 -7.35 26.95 -10.40
N GLU A 56 -6.60 27.72 -9.61
CA GLU A 56 -5.40 28.42 -10.08
C GLU A 56 -4.32 27.44 -10.55
N ILE A 57 -4.09 26.35 -9.79
CA ILE A 57 -3.13 25.30 -10.17
C ILE A 57 -3.52 24.66 -11.50
N ILE A 58 -4.80 24.35 -11.74
CA ILE A 58 -5.29 23.78 -13.01
C ILE A 58 -4.93 24.67 -14.21
N ASN A 59 -5.00 26.00 -14.04
CA ASN A 59 -4.74 26.96 -15.11
C ASN A 59 -3.26 27.16 -15.44
N ILE A 60 -2.33 26.59 -14.67
CA ILE A 60 -0.88 26.69 -14.94
C ILE A 60 -0.52 25.84 -16.17
N LYS A 61 0.02 26.50 -17.21
CA LYS A 61 0.42 25.85 -18.47
C LYS A 61 1.72 25.05 -18.38
N SER A 62 2.65 25.48 -17.54
CA SER A 62 3.97 24.86 -17.40
C SER A 62 3.90 23.67 -16.43
N THR A 63 4.20 22.46 -16.92
CA THR A 63 4.18 21.21 -16.14
C THR A 63 5.05 21.28 -14.88
N PRO A 64 6.32 21.72 -14.93
CA PRO A 64 7.14 21.82 -13.72
C PRO A 64 6.58 22.80 -12.69
N ARG A 65 6.09 23.96 -13.14
CA ARG A 65 5.52 24.98 -12.25
C ARG A 65 4.22 24.49 -11.61
N LYS A 66 3.35 23.84 -12.39
CA LYS A 66 2.11 23.23 -11.89
C LYS A 66 2.41 22.19 -10.82
N LEU A 67 3.41 21.35 -11.05
CA LEU A 67 3.83 20.32 -10.10
C LEU A 67 4.33 20.92 -8.79
N THR A 68 5.22 21.92 -8.86
CA THR A 68 5.73 22.60 -7.66
C THR A 68 4.59 23.23 -6.86
N THR A 69 3.72 24.01 -7.50
CA THR A 69 2.60 24.66 -6.80
C THR A 69 1.60 23.64 -6.23
N PHE A 70 1.40 22.51 -6.90
CA PHE A 70 0.58 21.42 -6.37
C PHE A 70 1.22 20.75 -5.15
N PHE A 71 2.54 20.55 -5.14
CA PHE A 71 3.23 20.04 -3.96
C PHE A 71 3.23 21.04 -2.80
N ASP A 72 3.41 22.33 -3.06
CA ASP A 72 3.31 23.38 -2.04
C ASP A 72 1.92 23.36 -1.38
N PHE A 73 0.86 23.21 -2.20
CA PHE A 73 -0.50 23.02 -1.71
C PHE A 73 -0.62 21.77 -0.82
N LEU A 74 -0.13 20.61 -1.28
CA LEU A 74 -0.21 19.37 -0.50
C LEU A 74 0.57 19.45 0.82
N ILE A 75 1.73 20.08 0.82
CA ILE A 75 2.53 20.30 2.04
C ILE A 75 1.75 21.18 3.02
N GLY A 76 1.10 22.25 2.53
CA GLY A 76 0.21 23.09 3.33
C GLY A 76 -0.91 22.28 3.98
N GLN A 77 -1.59 21.44 3.20
CA GLN A 77 -2.68 20.60 3.70
C GLN A 77 -2.24 19.58 4.74
N ILE A 78 -1.12 18.90 4.49
CA ILE A 78 -0.56 17.94 5.45
C ILE A 78 -0.19 18.65 6.75
N THR A 79 0.40 19.85 6.66
CA THR A 79 0.79 20.63 7.84
C THR A 79 -0.43 21.05 8.65
N ALA A 80 -1.48 21.57 8.00
CA ALA A 80 -2.73 21.95 8.65
C ALA A 80 -3.39 20.75 9.36
N LEU A 81 -3.56 19.64 8.65
CA LEU A 81 -4.14 18.41 9.21
C LEU A 81 -3.29 17.83 10.35
N THR A 82 -1.97 17.97 10.30
CA THR A 82 -1.08 17.50 11.37
C THR A 82 -1.28 18.33 12.64
N MET A 83 -1.38 19.66 12.51
CA MET A 83 -1.67 20.53 13.66
C MET A 83 -3.06 20.25 14.25
N GLU A 84 -4.07 20.07 13.41
CA GLU A 84 -5.44 19.77 13.84
C GLU A 84 -5.50 18.43 14.59
N ASN A 85 -4.85 17.39 14.07
CA ASN A 85 -4.72 16.10 14.75
C ASN A 85 -4.01 16.22 16.11
N PHE A 86 -2.97 17.05 16.20
CA PHE A 86 -2.28 17.28 17.47
C PHE A 86 -3.20 17.96 18.49
N GLN A 87 -3.97 18.97 18.07
CA GLN A 87 -4.95 19.63 18.91
C GLN A 87 -6.04 18.66 19.38
N PHE A 88 -6.64 17.88 18.49
CA PHE A 88 -7.62 16.86 18.86
C PHE A 88 -7.06 15.84 19.84
N LYS A 89 -5.82 15.38 19.65
CA LYS A 89 -5.18 14.45 20.60
C LYS A 89 -4.96 15.08 21.97
N SER A 90 -4.58 16.36 22.00
CA SER A 90 -4.44 17.13 23.24
C SER A 90 -5.78 17.28 23.96
N ASP A 91 -6.84 17.62 23.23
CA ASP A 91 -8.19 17.78 23.78
C ASP A 91 -8.75 16.47 24.31
N ILE A 92 -8.57 15.36 23.58
CA ILE A 92 -8.94 14.02 24.04
C ILE A 92 -8.22 13.69 25.34
N SER A 93 -6.91 13.94 25.41
CA SER A 93 -6.11 13.68 26.61
C SER A 93 -6.59 14.52 27.80
N ARG A 94 -6.95 15.78 27.56
CA ARG A 94 -7.52 16.67 28.58
C ARG A 94 -8.87 16.17 29.10
N ILE A 95 -9.77 15.77 28.19
CA ILE A 95 -11.09 15.22 28.54
C ILE A 95 -10.95 13.91 29.32
N GLN A 96 -10.04 13.03 28.90
CA GLN A 96 -9.76 11.78 29.61
C GLN A 96 -9.20 12.04 31.01
N GLY A 97 -8.28 13.00 31.16
CA GLY A 97 -7.76 13.42 32.46
C GLY A 97 -8.86 13.96 33.39
N GLN A 98 -9.70 14.87 32.89
CA GLN A 98 -10.82 15.43 33.66
C GLN A 98 -11.85 14.37 34.05
N ASN A 99 -12.15 13.41 33.18
CA ASN A 99 -13.07 12.32 33.52
C ASN A 99 -12.51 11.41 34.61
N LEU A 100 -11.20 11.17 34.64
CA LEU A 100 -10.55 10.37 35.69
C LEU A 100 -10.54 11.09 37.05
N GLU A 101 -10.32 12.41 37.06
CA GLU A 101 -10.39 13.23 38.28
C GLU A 101 -11.82 13.26 38.84
N ASN A 102 -12.82 13.47 37.96
CA ASN A 102 -14.24 13.47 38.34
C ASN A 102 -14.74 12.11 38.87
N ILE A 103 -14.13 10.99 38.48
CA ILE A 103 -14.47 9.66 39.01
C ILE A 103 -13.88 9.47 40.41
N LYS A 104 -12.61 9.87 40.64
CA LYS A 104 -11.97 9.76 41.96
C LYS A 104 -12.68 10.59 43.03
N ASP A 105 -13.16 11.78 42.68
CA ASP A 105 -13.90 12.64 43.60
C ASP A 105 -15.28 12.05 43.95
N LYS A 106 -15.91 11.32 43.04
CA LYS A 106 -17.17 10.62 43.31
C LYS A 106 -17.00 9.37 44.16
N ASP A 107 -15.96 8.58 43.91
CA ASP A 107 -15.69 7.36 44.68
C ASP A 107 -15.33 7.67 46.14
N SER A 108 -14.60 8.76 46.40
CA SER A 108 -14.29 9.21 47.77
C SER A 108 -15.53 9.69 48.53
N GLN A 109 -16.47 10.39 47.88
CA GLN A 109 -17.74 10.78 48.48
C GLN A 109 -18.66 9.57 48.75
N ILE A 110 -18.70 8.60 47.85
CA ILE A 110 -19.50 7.37 48.01
C ILE A 110 -18.99 6.55 49.20
N ASN A 111 -17.67 6.41 49.36
CA ASN A 111 -17.09 5.69 50.49
C ASN A 111 -17.38 6.38 51.83
N SER A 112 -17.26 7.70 51.90
CA SER A 112 -17.61 8.47 53.10
C SER A 112 -19.11 8.36 53.44
N PHE A 113 -19.98 8.35 52.43
CA PHE A 113 -21.42 8.19 52.62
C PHE A 113 -21.79 6.78 53.12
N ASN A 114 -21.15 5.75 52.57
CA ASN A 114 -21.34 4.36 52.99
C ASN A 114 -20.87 4.11 54.43
N GLU A 115 -19.74 4.68 54.85
CA GLU A 115 -19.30 4.62 56.25
C GLU A 115 -20.32 5.27 57.20
N ARG A 116 -20.91 6.40 56.80
CA ARG A 116 -21.93 7.08 57.60
C ARG A 116 -23.22 6.29 57.69
N ILE A 117 -23.64 5.63 56.61
CA ILE A 117 -24.79 4.69 56.61
C ILE A 117 -24.51 3.51 57.53
N ASN A 118 -23.32 2.91 57.47
CA ASN A 118 -22.96 1.77 58.31
C ASN A 118 -22.93 2.13 59.79
N ASN A 119 -22.39 3.30 60.15
CA ASN A 119 -22.41 3.81 61.52
C ASN A 119 -23.84 4.05 62.03
N ILE A 120 -24.73 4.56 61.18
CA ILE A 120 -26.15 4.76 61.54
C ILE A 120 -26.88 3.41 61.68
N ALA A 121 -26.60 2.44 60.80
CA ALA A 121 -27.17 1.10 60.86
C ALA A 121 -26.75 0.35 62.14
N GLU A 122 -25.49 0.52 62.57
CA GLU A 122 -24.97 -0.03 63.82
C GLU A 122 -25.64 0.59 65.05
N ILE A 123 -25.80 1.92 65.09
CA ILE A 123 -26.49 2.64 66.17
C ILE A 123 -27.97 2.23 66.27
N LEU A 124 -28.63 2.03 65.12
CA LEU A 124 -30.04 1.64 65.07
C LEU A 124 -30.26 0.14 65.30
N GLY A 125 -29.20 -0.66 65.48
CA GLY A 125 -29.28 -2.10 65.70
C GLY A 125 -29.84 -2.88 64.51
N VAL A 126 -29.89 -2.26 63.33
CA VAL A 126 -30.35 -2.88 62.08
C VAL A 126 -29.15 -3.61 61.48
N LYS A 127 -28.69 -4.69 62.13
CA LYS A 127 -27.68 -5.56 61.54
C LYS A 127 -28.23 -6.16 60.25
N ASP A 128 -27.46 -6.04 59.17
CA ASP A 128 -27.73 -6.35 57.77
C ASP A 128 -28.24 -7.76 57.42
N ASN A 129 -28.55 -8.60 58.40
CA ASN A 129 -28.87 -10.01 58.20
C ASN A 129 -30.15 -10.27 57.38
N LEU A 130 -31.05 -9.30 57.23
CA LEU A 130 -32.27 -9.48 56.41
C LEU A 130 -32.08 -8.99 54.97
N ILE A 131 -31.38 -7.87 54.79
CA ILE A 131 -31.10 -7.30 53.47
C ILE A 131 -29.97 -8.08 52.81
N GLU A 132 -28.89 -8.45 53.51
CA GLU A 132 -27.81 -9.29 52.97
C GLU A 132 -28.30 -10.70 52.63
N LYS A 133 -29.22 -11.29 53.39
CA LYS A 133 -29.82 -12.58 53.01
C LYS A 133 -30.66 -12.45 51.75
N LYS A 134 -31.37 -11.33 51.57
CA LYS A 134 -32.16 -11.04 50.37
C LYS A 134 -31.28 -10.66 49.17
N LEU A 135 -30.18 -9.94 49.41
CA LEU A 135 -29.16 -9.60 48.44
C LEU A 135 -28.38 -10.82 47.98
N ASN A 136 -27.98 -11.73 48.89
CA ASN A 136 -27.32 -12.98 48.56
C ASN A 136 -28.22 -13.95 47.78
N SER A 137 -29.54 -13.91 48.04
CA SER A 137 -30.51 -14.65 47.21
C SER A 137 -30.73 -13.99 45.84
N LEU A 138 -30.65 -12.66 45.74
CA LEU A 138 -30.65 -11.94 44.45
C LEU A 138 -29.34 -12.13 43.66
N MET A 139 -28.17 -12.11 44.30
CA MET A 139 -26.86 -12.37 43.70
C MET A 139 -26.75 -13.80 43.16
N LYS A 140 -27.33 -14.78 43.87
CA LYS A 140 -27.43 -16.16 43.36
C LYS A 140 -28.32 -16.27 42.12
N ASN A 141 -29.32 -15.39 41.97
CA ASN A 141 -30.16 -15.33 40.78
C ASN A 141 -29.51 -14.51 39.62
N SER A 142 -28.61 -13.57 39.92
CA SER A 142 -27.84 -12.82 38.92
C SER A 142 -26.60 -13.55 38.40
N ASN A 143 -26.20 -14.65 39.04
CA ASN A 143 -25.16 -15.57 38.59
C ASN A 143 -25.69 -16.67 37.64
N LYS A 144 -26.89 -16.50 37.05
CA LYS A 144 -27.14 -17.15 35.76
C LYS A 144 -26.07 -16.63 34.79
N PRO A 145 -25.41 -17.48 33.99
CA PRO A 145 -24.47 -17.01 32.99
C PRO A 145 -25.18 -15.90 32.21
N LYS A 146 -24.57 -14.71 32.20
CA LYS A 146 -25.06 -13.58 31.40
C LYS A 146 -25.45 -14.14 30.06
N GLU A 147 -26.73 -13.99 29.67
CA GLU A 147 -27.11 -14.20 28.28
C GLU A 147 -26.06 -13.48 27.42
N PRO A 148 -25.55 -14.13 26.35
CA PRO A 148 -24.46 -13.58 25.57
C PRO A 148 -24.87 -12.16 25.17
N SER A 149 -24.07 -11.17 25.58
CA SER A 149 -24.39 -9.73 25.48
C SER A 149 -24.33 -9.22 24.05
N ASN A 150 -24.75 -10.04 23.09
CA ASN A 150 -24.69 -9.76 21.68
C ASN A 150 -25.89 -10.39 20.96
N THR A 151 -27.04 -10.47 21.62
CA THR A 151 -28.31 -10.91 21.01
C THR A 151 -28.63 -10.08 19.77
N ASP A 152 -28.33 -8.78 19.79
CA ASP A 152 -28.52 -7.88 18.66
C ASP A 152 -27.56 -8.19 17.50
N TYR A 153 -26.31 -8.54 17.80
CA TYR A 153 -25.33 -8.96 16.79
C TYR A 153 -25.68 -10.31 16.18
N ILE A 154 -26.05 -11.30 17.00
CA ILE A 154 -26.49 -12.61 16.52
C ILE A 154 -27.78 -12.47 15.69
N SER A 155 -28.72 -11.63 16.13
CA SER A 155 -29.95 -11.34 15.38
C SER A 155 -29.66 -10.60 14.08
N SER A 156 -28.69 -9.68 14.06
CA SER A 156 -28.26 -8.97 12.86
C SER A 156 -27.54 -9.90 11.88
N CYS A 157 -26.69 -10.80 12.37
CA CYS A 157 -26.04 -11.83 11.56
C CYS A 157 -27.05 -12.81 10.97
N GLN A 158 -28.07 -13.23 11.74
CA GLN A 158 -29.17 -14.07 11.25
C GLN A 158 -30.06 -13.34 10.23
N LEU A 159 -30.35 -12.06 10.44
CA LEU A 159 -31.14 -11.24 9.51
C LEU A 159 -30.42 -11.05 8.16
N LEU A 160 -29.10 -10.90 8.20
CA LEU A 160 -28.26 -10.70 7.01
C LEU A 160 -27.82 -12.01 6.35
N ASP A 161 -28.30 -13.17 6.84
CA ASP A 161 -27.88 -14.53 6.44
C ASP A 161 -26.33 -14.67 6.40
N ALA A 162 -25.66 -14.01 7.33
CA ALA A 162 -24.21 -13.91 7.40
C ALA A 162 -23.69 -14.74 8.57
N GLN A 163 -22.71 -15.62 8.31
CA GLN A 163 -22.03 -16.33 9.39
C GLN A 163 -21.15 -15.39 10.20
N GLU A 164 -21.18 -15.54 11.52
CA GLU A 164 -20.32 -14.83 12.45
C GLU A 164 -18.85 -14.97 12.03
N GLY A 165 -18.16 -13.83 11.92
CA GLY A 165 -16.76 -13.79 11.52
C GLY A 165 -16.47 -14.10 10.04
N HIS A 166 -17.47 -14.21 9.16
CA HIS A 166 -17.25 -14.43 7.72
C HIS A 166 -16.39 -13.32 7.09
N LEU A 167 -16.64 -12.06 7.48
CA LEU A 167 -15.82 -10.94 7.03
C LEU A 167 -14.36 -11.07 7.47
N CYS A 168 -14.12 -11.47 8.73
CA CYS A 168 -12.76 -11.69 9.22
C CYS A 168 -12.06 -12.82 8.44
N LYS A 169 -12.76 -13.94 8.19
CA LYS A 169 -12.21 -15.05 7.39
C LYS A 169 -11.88 -14.63 5.96
N GLU A 170 -12.73 -13.82 5.33
CA GLU A 170 -12.48 -13.35 3.97
C GLU A 170 -11.33 -12.32 3.94
N ILE A 171 -11.23 -11.45 4.95
CA ILE A 171 -10.09 -10.54 5.12
C ILE A 171 -8.79 -11.31 5.31
N GLU A 172 -8.77 -12.34 6.16
CA GLU A 172 -7.60 -13.22 6.35
C GLU A 172 -7.20 -13.91 5.05
N LYS A 173 -8.17 -14.39 4.28
CA LYS A 173 -7.93 -15.02 2.98
C LYS A 173 -7.36 -14.03 1.96
N MET A 174 -7.89 -12.80 1.89
CA MET A 174 -7.33 -11.75 1.03
C MET A 174 -5.92 -11.35 1.44
N LEU A 175 -5.64 -11.27 2.75
CA LEU A 175 -4.30 -11.01 3.27
C LEU A 175 -3.31 -12.11 2.87
N ALA A 176 -3.70 -13.37 3.03
CA ALA A 176 -2.87 -14.51 2.62
C ALA A 176 -2.61 -14.52 1.10
N GLU A 177 -3.58 -14.13 0.29
CA GLU A 177 -3.43 -14.02 -1.16
C GLU A 177 -2.53 -12.84 -1.56
N SER A 178 -2.67 -11.69 -0.91
CA SER A 178 -1.79 -10.54 -1.07
C SER A 178 -0.32 -10.88 -0.75
N ASP A 179 -0.08 -11.56 0.36
CA ASP A 179 1.26 -12.02 0.74
C ASP A 179 1.85 -12.99 -0.28
N ARG A 180 1.02 -13.89 -0.83
CA ARG A 180 1.43 -14.81 -1.89
C ARG A 180 1.83 -14.06 -3.16
N ILE A 181 1.06 -13.04 -3.55
CA ILE A 181 1.37 -12.19 -4.71
C ILE A 181 2.68 -11.44 -4.48
N HIS A 182 2.89 -10.86 -3.30
CA HIS A 182 4.14 -10.18 -2.95
C HIS A 182 5.37 -11.09 -3.04
N ARG A 183 5.26 -12.34 -2.57
CA ARG A 183 6.34 -13.34 -2.71
C ARG A 183 6.64 -13.64 -4.18
N LYS A 184 5.60 -13.82 -5.01
CA LYS A 184 5.78 -14.07 -6.44
C LYS A 184 6.42 -12.89 -7.16
N LEU A 185 5.95 -11.66 -6.91
CA LEU A 185 6.54 -10.44 -7.46
C LEU A 185 8.02 -10.27 -7.06
N SER A 186 8.37 -10.64 -5.83
CA SER A 186 9.77 -10.63 -5.38
C SER A 186 10.62 -11.62 -6.15
N GLN A 187 10.10 -12.83 -6.41
CA GLN A 187 10.77 -13.84 -7.24
C GLN A 187 10.96 -13.35 -8.69
N ASP A 188 9.91 -12.79 -9.30
CA ASP A 188 9.95 -12.26 -10.67
C ASP A 188 10.94 -11.10 -10.79
N ARG A 189 10.97 -10.21 -9.79
CA ARG A 189 11.95 -9.11 -9.73
C ARG A 189 13.39 -9.63 -9.64
N ASN A 190 13.64 -10.65 -8.83
CA ASN A 190 14.97 -11.26 -8.73
C ASN A 190 15.39 -11.93 -10.05
N LEU A 191 14.45 -12.56 -10.76
CA LEU A 191 14.70 -13.14 -12.07
C LEU A 191 15.06 -12.06 -13.11
N LEU A 192 14.30 -10.96 -13.13
CA LEU A 192 14.58 -9.81 -14.01
C LEU A 192 15.92 -9.16 -13.71
N VAL A 193 16.32 -9.06 -12.44
CA VAL A 193 17.64 -8.56 -12.05
C VAL A 193 18.74 -9.47 -12.62
N ARG A 194 18.62 -10.79 -12.44
CA ARG A 194 19.58 -11.76 -13.02
C ARG A 194 19.64 -11.68 -14.54
N GLN A 195 18.50 -11.56 -15.21
CA GLN A 195 18.47 -11.41 -16.67
C GLN A 195 19.13 -10.11 -17.13
N ASN A 196 18.92 -9.00 -16.42
CA ASN A 196 19.59 -7.73 -16.74
C ASN A 196 21.10 -7.79 -16.47
N GLU A 197 21.54 -8.48 -15.42
CA GLU A 197 22.96 -8.73 -15.17
C GLU A 197 23.59 -9.56 -16.31
N GLU A 198 22.88 -10.58 -16.78
CA GLU A 198 23.35 -11.41 -17.89
C GLU A 198 23.40 -10.64 -19.21
N ILE A 199 22.38 -9.81 -19.50
CA ILE A 199 22.40 -8.91 -20.66
C ILE A 199 23.59 -7.96 -20.59
N ARG A 200 23.90 -7.38 -19.42
CA ARG A 200 25.08 -6.54 -19.24
C ARG A 200 26.38 -7.30 -19.51
N ARG A 201 26.52 -8.52 -18.98
CA ARG A 201 27.69 -9.36 -19.25
C ARG A 201 27.85 -9.69 -20.73
N LEU A 202 26.75 -10.00 -21.41
CA LEU A 202 26.76 -10.28 -22.84
C LEU A 202 27.09 -9.02 -23.67
N GLN A 203 26.66 -7.84 -23.21
CA GLN A 203 27.00 -6.56 -23.82
C GLN A 203 28.49 -6.23 -23.63
N ASP A 204 29.04 -6.45 -22.44
CA ASP A 204 30.48 -6.32 -22.15
C ASP A 204 31.34 -7.31 -22.97
N LEU A 205 30.78 -8.45 -23.41
CA LEU A 205 31.42 -9.43 -24.29
C LEU A 205 31.29 -9.09 -25.78
N LEU A 206 30.32 -8.26 -26.17
CA LEU A 206 30.10 -7.84 -27.56
C LEU A 206 30.86 -6.56 -27.93
N ASP A 207 31.27 -5.76 -26.95
CA ASP A 207 32.13 -4.58 -27.12
C ASP A 207 33.54 -4.85 -26.54
N PRO A 208 34.41 -5.65 -27.18
CA PRO A 208 35.80 -5.79 -26.73
C PRO A 208 36.65 -4.53 -27.02
N ASP A 209 36.17 -3.60 -27.84
CA ASP A 209 36.97 -2.49 -28.35
C ASP A 209 36.57 -1.13 -27.75
N GLU A 210 37.12 -0.83 -26.58
CA GLU A 210 37.51 0.58 -26.29
C GLU A 210 38.54 0.73 -25.14
N LYS A 211 39.18 -0.36 -24.69
CA LYS A 211 40.22 -0.28 -23.65
C LYS A 211 41.36 -1.26 -23.86
N ASN A 212 42.08 -1.16 -24.98
CA ASN A 212 43.51 -1.50 -25.04
C ASN A 212 44.13 -1.13 -26.40
N GLU A 213 44.40 0.16 -26.62
CA GLU A 213 45.42 0.55 -27.61
C GLU A 213 46.54 1.33 -26.91
N LYS A 214 47.51 0.57 -26.39
CA LYS A 214 48.93 0.99 -26.29
C LYS A 214 49.80 -0.15 -25.74
N SER A 215 50.27 -1.04 -26.62
CA SER A 215 51.62 -1.66 -26.62
C SER A 215 51.67 -2.65 -27.79
N GLU A 216 52.34 -2.29 -28.88
CA GLU A 216 53.69 -2.78 -29.23
C GLU A 216 53.67 -4.05 -30.10
N SER A 217 53.93 -3.81 -31.38
CA SER A 217 54.62 -4.63 -32.39
C SER A 217 55.09 -6.05 -32.02
N SER A 218 54.79 -7.02 -32.89
CA SER A 218 55.81 -7.70 -33.72
C SER A 218 55.21 -8.73 -34.65
N ASP A 219 55.87 -8.89 -35.79
CA ASP A 219 55.55 -9.76 -36.93
C ASP A 219 55.62 -11.26 -36.59
N THR A 220 54.79 -12.08 -37.23
CA THR A 220 55.14 -13.15 -38.21
C THR A 220 54.10 -14.28 -38.29
N GLU A 221 53.92 -14.78 -39.51
CA GLU A 221 52.96 -15.76 -40.01
C GLU A 221 53.03 -17.16 -39.35
N SER A 222 51.90 -17.86 -39.21
CA SER A 222 51.75 -19.27 -39.62
C SER A 222 50.32 -19.80 -39.42
N GLU A 223 49.83 -20.51 -40.43
CA GLU A 223 48.56 -21.23 -40.45
C GLU A 223 48.46 -22.25 -39.30
N THR A 224 47.42 -22.15 -38.46
CA THR A 224 46.77 -23.33 -37.86
C THR A 224 45.32 -23.00 -37.49
N SER A 225 44.41 -23.83 -38.00
CA SER A 225 42.97 -23.99 -37.67
C SER A 225 42.48 -23.20 -36.45
N ASP A 226 41.77 -22.11 -36.70
CA ASP A 226 41.38 -21.12 -35.70
C ASP A 226 40.38 -21.69 -34.66
N PRO A 227 40.78 -21.87 -33.38
CA PRO A 227 39.90 -22.38 -32.33
C PRO A 227 38.77 -21.39 -31.98
N GLU A 228 38.89 -20.11 -32.38
CA GLU A 228 37.84 -19.12 -32.20
C GLU A 228 36.67 -19.34 -33.15
N LEU A 229 36.92 -19.70 -34.42
CA LEU A 229 35.86 -20.02 -35.37
C LEU A 229 34.99 -21.18 -34.88
N LYS A 230 35.60 -22.21 -34.28
CA LYS A 230 34.88 -23.36 -33.74
C LYS A 230 34.01 -23.01 -32.53
N LYS A 231 34.50 -22.08 -31.69
CA LYS A 231 33.77 -21.55 -30.53
C LYS A 231 32.63 -20.62 -30.96
N HIS A 232 32.79 -19.89 -32.07
CA HIS A 232 31.73 -19.08 -32.66
C HIS A 232 30.65 -19.95 -33.31
N THR A 233 31.01 -21.06 -33.97
CA THR A 233 30.03 -21.99 -34.54
C THR A 233 29.21 -22.70 -33.46
N GLU A 234 29.82 -23.11 -32.35
CA GLU A 234 29.09 -23.71 -31.22
C GLU A 234 28.11 -22.72 -30.57
N LYS A 235 28.53 -21.46 -30.41
CA LYS A 235 27.63 -20.39 -29.92
C LYS A 235 26.45 -20.13 -30.87
N ILE A 236 26.66 -20.26 -32.18
CA ILE A 236 25.60 -20.11 -33.18
C ILE A 236 24.62 -21.29 -33.08
N ASP A 237 25.10 -22.51 -32.93
CA ASP A 237 24.25 -23.70 -32.77
C ASP A 237 23.41 -23.64 -31.47
N ASP A 238 24.00 -23.15 -30.37
CA ASP A 238 23.30 -22.92 -29.11
C ASP A 238 22.19 -21.85 -29.26
N LEU A 239 22.46 -20.76 -29.98
CA LEU A 239 21.46 -19.74 -30.27
C LEU A 239 20.32 -20.28 -31.14
N ILE A 240 20.63 -21.10 -32.14
CA ILE A 240 19.61 -21.77 -32.98
C ILE A 240 18.74 -22.70 -32.12
N SER A 241 19.32 -23.42 -31.17
CA SER A 241 18.59 -24.28 -30.22
C SER A 241 17.63 -23.48 -29.33
N ILE A 242 18.07 -22.33 -28.81
CA ILE A 242 17.25 -21.43 -27.99
C ILE A 242 16.08 -20.85 -28.81
N VAL A 243 16.35 -20.36 -30.03
CA VAL A 243 15.31 -19.83 -30.92
C VAL A 243 14.25 -20.89 -31.21
N ASN A 244 14.66 -22.14 -31.48
CA ASN A 244 13.72 -23.24 -31.71
C ASN A 244 12.87 -23.58 -30.48
N GLN A 245 13.42 -23.47 -29.27
CA GLN A 245 12.63 -23.61 -28.04
C GLN A 245 11.61 -22.49 -27.86
N ILE A 246 11.99 -21.24 -28.13
CA ILE A 246 11.10 -20.08 -28.05
C ILE A 246 9.96 -20.22 -29.07
N THR A 247 10.26 -20.59 -30.31
CA THR A 247 9.25 -20.84 -31.35
C THR A 247 8.27 -21.92 -30.92
N LYS A 248 8.77 -23.03 -30.35
CA LYS A 248 7.91 -24.11 -29.83
C LYS A 248 7.04 -23.68 -28.64
N GLN A 249 7.51 -22.76 -27.81
CA GLN A 249 6.71 -22.17 -26.73
C GLN A 249 5.66 -21.19 -27.28
N ALA A 250 6.00 -20.40 -28.28
CA ALA A 250 5.08 -19.50 -28.97
C ALA A 250 3.94 -20.29 -29.65
N ASP A 251 4.24 -21.41 -30.30
CA ASP A 251 3.23 -22.28 -30.90
C ASP A 251 2.29 -22.91 -29.87
N ARG A 252 2.82 -23.28 -28.68
CA ARG A 252 2.01 -23.76 -27.55
C ARG A 252 1.11 -22.69 -26.96
N LEU A 253 1.57 -21.44 -26.91
CA LEU A 253 0.75 -20.32 -26.48
C LEU A 253 -0.32 -20.00 -27.54
N SER A 254 0.05 -20.01 -28.82
CA SER A 254 -0.88 -19.80 -29.94
C SER A 254 -2.01 -20.84 -29.97
N SER A 255 -1.70 -22.11 -29.66
CA SER A 255 -2.73 -23.16 -29.57
C SER A 255 -3.65 -23.02 -28.35
N LEU A 256 -3.16 -22.45 -27.24
CA LEU A 256 -4.00 -22.12 -26.07
C LEU A 256 -4.98 -20.97 -26.34
N TYR A 257 -4.66 -20.06 -27.27
CA TYR A 257 -5.50 -18.91 -27.60
C TYR A 257 -6.37 -19.11 -28.86
N SER A 258 -6.23 -20.23 -29.57
CA SER A 258 -6.98 -20.51 -30.81
C SER A 258 -8.31 -21.24 -30.61
N ASN A 259 -8.79 -21.45 -29.38
CA ASN A 259 -10.12 -22.02 -29.11
C ASN A 259 -10.97 -21.08 -28.24
N PRO A 260 -11.88 -20.26 -28.81
CA PRO A 260 -12.72 -19.33 -28.04
C PRO A 260 -13.98 -19.98 -27.43
N ASN A 261 -14.20 -21.28 -27.62
CA ASN A 261 -15.43 -21.95 -27.19
C ASN A 261 -15.11 -23.14 -26.29
N GLU A 262 -14.90 -22.91 -24.99
CA GLU A 262 -15.20 -23.85 -23.89
C GLU A 262 -14.67 -23.30 -22.56
N CYS A 263 -15.31 -22.26 -21.99
CA CYS A 263 -15.23 -22.03 -20.54
C CYS A 263 -16.37 -21.14 -20.03
N THR A 264 -17.62 -21.51 -20.33
CA THR A 264 -18.80 -21.01 -19.60
C THR A 264 -19.77 -22.15 -19.36
N SER A 265 -19.51 -22.97 -18.33
CA SER A 265 -20.54 -23.85 -17.74
C SER A 265 -20.04 -24.47 -16.44
N TYR A 266 -20.14 -23.74 -15.33
CA TYR A 266 -20.36 -24.36 -14.02
C TYR A 266 -21.32 -23.51 -13.19
N HIS A 267 -22.59 -23.53 -13.60
CA HIS A 267 -23.70 -23.34 -12.68
C HIS A 267 -24.78 -24.37 -12.97
N SER A 268 -25.31 -24.96 -11.89
CA SER A 268 -26.45 -25.88 -11.79
C SER A 268 -26.20 -27.39 -11.99
N HIS A 269 -26.17 -28.12 -10.85
CA HIS A 269 -26.83 -29.40 -10.53
C HIS A 269 -26.09 -30.04 -9.33
N SER A 270 -26.64 -29.99 -8.11
CA SER A 270 -27.35 -31.17 -7.59
C SER A 270 -28.19 -30.80 -6.35
N LYS A 271 -29.50 -30.59 -6.57
CA LYS A 271 -30.53 -30.92 -5.59
C LYS A 271 -31.36 -32.06 -6.18
N LYS A 272 -31.32 -33.21 -5.50
CA LYS A 272 -32.31 -34.31 -5.40
C LYS A 272 -31.71 -35.69 -5.69
N LYS A 273 -31.53 -36.47 -4.63
CA LYS A 273 -32.14 -37.81 -4.58
C LYS A 273 -32.51 -38.17 -3.15
N ARG A 274 -33.82 -38.39 -2.97
CA ARG A 274 -34.49 -38.98 -1.82
C ARG A 274 -34.15 -40.48 -1.72
N GLN A 275 -34.23 -40.97 -0.48
CA GLN A 275 -34.72 -42.29 -0.05
C GLN A 275 -34.04 -43.53 -0.62
N TYR A 276 -33.49 -44.38 0.26
CA TYR A 276 -33.95 -45.76 0.47
C TYR A 276 -33.58 -46.22 1.89
N LEU A 277 -34.58 -46.77 2.58
CA LEU A 277 -34.59 -47.63 3.78
C LEU A 277 -34.01 -47.08 5.09
#